data_AF-A0A956QZB0-F1
#
_entry.id   AF-A0A956QZB0-F1
#
_cell.length_a   1.000
_cell.length_b   1.000
_cell.length_c   1.000
_cell.angle_alpha   90.00
_cell.angle_beta   90.00
_cell.angle_gamma   90.00
#
_symmetry.space_group_name_H-M   'P 1'
#
loop_
_entity.id
_entity.type
_entity.pdbx_description
1 polymer ?
#
loop_
_entity_poly.entity_id
_entity_poly.type
_entity_poly.pdbx_seq_one_letter_code
_entity_poly.pdbx_strand_id
1 'polypeptide(L)' 'MVGIPFATRMTVVRLRDGGLWLHSPVAARDELVAAVEANGVPVTYVLFP' A
#
# COMPACT_ATOMS: atom_id res chain seq x y z
N MET A 1 -14.25 24.97 -11.38
CA MET A 1 -13.02 24.51 -10.70
C MET A 1 -12.32 23.53 -11.63
N VAL A 2 -11.11 23.82 -12.09
CA VAL A 2 -10.30 22.86 -12.85
C VAL A 2 -9.49 22.06 -11.85
N GLY A 3 -9.80 20.77 -11.70
CA GLY A 3 -9.00 19.84 -10.89
C GLY A 3 -7.87 19.26 -11.73
N ILE A 4 -6.65 19.26 -11.21
CA ILE A 4 -5.52 18.53 -11.81
C ILE A 4 -5.55 17.11 -11.24
N PRO A 5 -5.57 16.06 -12.08
CA PRO A 5 -5.48 14.69 -11.59
C PRO A 5 -4.19 14.48 -10.79
N PHE A 6 -4.30 14.10 -9.53
CA PHE A 6 -3.16 13.79 -8.66
C PHE A 6 -3.21 12.33 -8.26
N ALA A 7 -2.66 11.47 -9.12
CA ALA A 7 -2.62 10.04 -8.85
C ALA A 7 -1.56 9.75 -7.78
N THR A 8 -1.99 9.23 -6.63
CA THR A 8 -1.09 8.71 -5.59
C THR A 8 -0.80 7.24 -5.85
N ARG A 9 0.45 6.81 -5.65
CA ARG A 9 0.85 5.40 -5.80
C ARG A 9 1.52 4.93 -4.51
N MET A 10 1.16 3.72 -4.09
CA MET A 10 1.83 3.00 -3.02
C MET A 10 3.04 2.23 -3.58
N THR A 11 4.10 2.12 -2.78
CA THR A 11 5.23 1.22 -3.07
C THR A 11 5.04 -0.08 -2.29
N VAL A 12 5.20 -1.21 -2.98
CA VAL A 12 5.10 -2.55 -2.41
C VAL A 12 6.46 -3.24 -2.52
N VAL A 13 7.00 -3.71 -1.41
CA VAL A 13 8.29 -4.42 -1.36
C VAL A 13 8.09 -5.81 -0.77
N ARG A 14 8.61 -6.83 -1.46
CA ARG A 14 8.64 -8.21 -0.92
C ARG A 14 9.89 -8.40 -0.06
N LEU A 15 9.69 -8.83 1.17
CA LEU A 15 10.76 -9.05 2.15
C LEU A 15 11.32 -10.47 2.05
N ARG A 16 12.47 -10.71 2.72
CA ARG A 16 13.19 -11.99 2.69
C ARG A 16 12.41 -13.15 3.33
N ASP A 17 11.57 -12.85 4.33
CA ASP A 17 10.68 -13.80 4.99
C ASP A 17 9.41 -14.12 4.17
N GLY A 18 9.22 -13.44 3.04
CA GLY A 18 8.11 -13.63 2.13
C GLY A 18 6.95 -12.66 2.34
N GLY A 19 6.93 -11.86 3.40
CA GLY A 19 5.90 -10.85 3.64
C GLY A 19 6.06 -9.58 2.80
N LEU A 20 5.07 -8.68 2.88
CA LEU A 20 5.09 -7.39 2.19
C LEU A 20 5.32 -6.23 3.16
N TRP A 21 6.12 -5.26 2.72
CA TRP A 21 6.15 -3.92 3.28
C TRP A 21 5.49 -2.94 2.32
N LEU A 22 4.56 -2.13 2.85
CA LEU A 22 3.85 -1.09 2.12
C LEU A 22 4.30 0.29 2.59
N HIS A 23 4.61 1.15 1.63
CA HIS A 23 4.78 2.58 1.86
C HIS A 23 3.75 3.35 1.03
N SER A 24 2.90 4.12 1.72
CA SER A 24 1.85 4.93 1.09
C SER A 24 2.08 6.42 1.34
N PRO A 25 2.08 7.28 0.31
CA PRO A 25 2.21 8.73 0.46
C PRO A 25 0.94 9.40 1.00
N VAL A 26 -0.13 8.63 1.20
CA VAL A 26 -1.41 9.04 1.79
C VAL A 26 -1.87 8.01 2.81
N ALA A 27 -2.80 8.36 3.68
CA ALA A 27 -3.37 7.44 4.66
C ALA A 27 -3.79 6.12 4.00
N ALA A 28 -3.16 5.03 4.43
CA ALA A 28 -3.52 3.69 4.01
C ALA A 28 -4.82 3.31 4.73
N ARG A 29 -5.83 2.89 3.97
CA ARG A 29 -7.08 2.38 4.52
C ARG A 29 -7.04 0.87 4.57
N ASP A 30 -7.77 0.28 5.51
CA ASP A 30 -7.78 -1.17 5.73
C ASP A 30 -8.22 -1.94 4.48
N GLU A 31 -9.17 -1.39 3.70
CA GLU A 31 -9.64 -2.04 2.47
C GLU A 31 -8.55 -2.11 1.40
N LEU A 32 -7.66 -1.09 1.36
CA LEU A 32 -6.54 -1.06 0.43
C LEU A 32 -5.50 -2.11 0.82
N VAL A 33 -5.21 -2.24 2.11
CA VAL A 33 -4.27 -3.26 2.61
C VAL A 33 -4.83 -4.66 2.33
N ALA A 34 -6.10 -4.90 2.64
CA ALA A 34 -6.77 -6.17 2.35
C ALA A 34 -6.76 -6.52 0.86
N ALA A 35 -6.94 -5.53 -0.03
CA ALA A 35 -6.86 -5.73 -1.47
C ALA A 35 -5.44 -6.14 -1.94
N VAL A 36 -4.39 -5.64 -1.27
CA VAL A 36 -3.02 -6.09 -1.53
C VAL A 36 -2.82 -7.52 -1.03
N GLU A 37 -3.27 -7.84 0.19
CA GLU A 37 -3.16 -9.18 0.78
C GLU A 37 -3.91 -10.25 0.00
N ALA A 38 -4.97 -9.89 -0.73
CA ALA A 38 -5.72 -10.79 -1.61
C ALA A 38 -4.86 -11.43 -2.72
N ASN A 39 -3.63 -10.96 -2.94
CA ASN A 39 -2.64 -11.60 -3.81
C ASN A 39 -1.97 -12.83 -3.16
N GLY A 40 -2.40 -13.23 -1.96
CA GLY A 40 -1.91 -14.44 -1.26
C GLY A 40 -0.60 -14.22 -0.50
N VAL A 41 -0.24 -12.96 -0.21
CA VAL A 41 0.96 -12.61 0.54
C VAL A 41 0.57 -11.67 1.68
N PRO A 42 0.92 -11.99 2.94
CA PRO A 42 0.56 -11.14 4.08
C PRO A 42 1.34 -9.82 4.08
N VAL A 43 0.70 -8.75 4.55
CA VAL A 43 1.33 -7.46 4.77
C VAL A 43 1.86 -7.39 6.21
N THR A 44 3.18 -7.30 6.35
CA THR A 44 3.84 -7.29 7.65
C THR A 44 3.98 -5.89 8.22
N TYR A 45 4.18 -4.89 7.35
CA TYR A 45 4.45 -3.52 7.75
C TYR A 45 3.76 -2.53 6.80
N VAL A 46 3.19 -1.47 7.38
CA VAL A 46 2.55 -0.38 6.63
C VAL A 46 3.05 0.96 7.19
N LEU A 47 3.57 1.80 6.30
CA LEU A 47 4.01 3.16 6.61
C LEU A 47 3.19 4.18 5.82
N PHE A 48 2.61 5.15 6.52
CA PHE A 48 1.89 6.29 5.96
C PHE A 48 2.02 7.50 6.90
N PRO A 49 1.73 8.74 6.44
CA PRO A 49 1.78 9.96 7.25
C PRO A 49 0.85 9.98 8.46
#